data_AF-A0A327HHR5-F1
#
_entry.id   AF-A0A327HHR5-F1
#
_cell.length_a   1.000
_cell.length_b   1.000
_cell.length_c   1.000
_cell.angle_alpha   90.00
_cell.angle_beta   90.00
_cell.angle_gamma   90.00
#
_symmetry.space_group_name_H-M   'P 1'
#
loop_
_entity.id
_entity.type
_entity.pdbx_description
1 polymer ?
#
loop_
_entity_poly.entity_id
_entity_poly.type
_entity_poly.pdbx_seq_one_letter_code
_entity_poly.pdbx_strand_id
1 'polypeptide(L)'
;MPSSNLVIANESDDGFWRDDSGKSLHVSASDLERHAYCPLSWSLAREGKTGRGQAIDKGRIKHAEIHRKVENFKQKQNDLRRALVIWSWWFTIVVMFITDAIIFTTISDDRTPIDISRYLSILSVIWLVAGLLAIYLPWRKWINLPIEKSQELQDLKNLDDVAIPRTLQPYGFIGGWKQGGRVEAGFLMGATIFGLHAIGLVWADNKEQAGFILVTVAMIWTLLASWQLQRALLADNALEVARINAGLDEKTDVAYSDDEATAGLLLDNLSGLRGRPDQIVIVDGEFIPVEQKTGKIPDKPHKSHKMQLLAYLHLVESTTGRKPPYGVLKYGSENLHTIDWDEDNKHLLFSATKEIQRLMVQGGAERNHNRKGKCQSCSRRYACNSSLV
;
A
#
# COMPACT_ATOMS: atom_id res chain seq x y z
N MET A 1 -0.44 -38.37 -26.31
CA MET A 1 -1.69 -38.48 -25.52
C MET A 1 -2.27 -37.08 -25.46
N PRO A 2 -3.57 -36.88 -25.69
CA PRO A 2 -4.16 -35.56 -25.55
C PRO A 2 -4.00 -35.09 -24.11
N SER A 3 -3.56 -33.85 -23.94
CA SER A 3 -3.29 -33.20 -22.66
C SER A 3 -4.52 -33.26 -21.75
N SER A 4 -4.42 -33.91 -20.60
CA SER A 4 -5.51 -34.13 -19.63
C SER A 4 -5.99 -32.87 -18.89
N ASN A 5 -5.71 -31.67 -19.41
CA ASN A 5 -5.92 -30.38 -18.73
C ASN A 5 -6.64 -29.34 -19.61
N LEU A 6 -7.32 -29.78 -20.67
CA LEU A 6 -8.12 -28.88 -21.51
C LEU A 6 -9.34 -28.40 -20.72
N VAL A 7 -9.64 -27.11 -20.84
CA VAL A 7 -10.76 -26.46 -20.17
C VAL A 7 -11.93 -26.35 -21.14
N ILE A 8 -13.15 -26.55 -20.66
CA ILE A 8 -14.38 -26.32 -21.44
C ILE A 8 -14.68 -24.82 -21.39
N ALA A 9 -14.62 -24.17 -22.55
CA ALA A 9 -14.93 -22.76 -22.73
C ALA A 9 -15.18 -22.46 -24.21
N ASN A 10 -15.88 -21.36 -24.49
CA ASN A 10 -16.16 -20.89 -25.85
C ASN A 10 -15.57 -19.50 -26.08
N GLU A 11 -15.17 -19.23 -27.32
CA GLU A 11 -14.73 -17.90 -27.74
C GLU A 11 -15.92 -16.94 -27.81
N SER A 12 -15.77 -15.76 -27.21
CA SER A 12 -16.78 -14.69 -27.21
C SER A 12 -16.51 -13.67 -28.33
N ASP A 13 -17.47 -12.78 -28.60
CA ASP A 13 -17.37 -11.76 -29.66
C ASP A 13 -16.17 -10.79 -29.48
N ASP A 14 -15.73 -10.59 -28.23
CA ASP A 14 -14.55 -9.79 -27.89
C ASP A 14 -13.21 -10.56 -28.08
N GLY A 15 -13.29 -11.83 -28.48
CA GLY A 15 -12.18 -12.77 -28.70
C GLY A 15 -11.61 -13.40 -27.43
N PHE A 16 -12.15 -13.11 -26.25
CA PHE A 16 -11.76 -13.80 -25.02
C PHE A 16 -12.55 -15.10 -24.84
N TRP A 17 -11.93 -16.10 -24.22
CA TRP A 17 -12.60 -17.37 -23.96
C TRP A 17 -13.27 -17.36 -22.59
N ARG A 18 -14.53 -17.80 -22.54
CA ARG A 18 -15.36 -17.81 -21.33
C ARG A 18 -15.88 -19.21 -21.03
N ASP A 19 -15.93 -19.56 -19.75
CA ASP A 19 -16.55 -20.80 -19.29
C ASP A 19 -18.08 -20.76 -19.40
N ASP A 20 -18.74 -21.87 -19.05
CA ASP A 20 -20.21 -21.99 -19.11
C ASP A 20 -20.95 -20.99 -18.20
N SER A 21 -20.26 -20.37 -17.24
CA SER A 21 -20.81 -19.30 -16.38
C SER A 21 -20.66 -17.89 -16.97
N GLY A 22 -20.05 -17.77 -18.16
CA GLY A 22 -19.74 -16.50 -18.80
C GLY A 22 -18.50 -15.82 -18.24
N LYS A 23 -17.71 -16.50 -17.41
CA LYS A 23 -16.50 -15.93 -16.81
C LYS A 23 -15.28 -16.18 -17.69
N SER A 24 -14.47 -15.14 -17.91
CA SER A 24 -13.25 -15.25 -18.70
C SER A 24 -12.25 -16.22 -18.06
N LEU A 25 -11.61 -17.04 -18.89
CA LEU A 25 -10.57 -17.97 -18.45
C LEU A 25 -9.39 -17.20 -17.84
N HIS A 26 -8.98 -17.62 -16.65
CA HIS A 26 -7.92 -16.95 -15.90
C HIS A 26 -6.56 -17.12 -16.56
N VAL A 27 -5.91 -15.99 -16.85
CA VAL A 27 -4.52 -15.93 -17.32
C VAL A 27 -3.71 -15.09 -16.34
N SER A 28 -2.70 -15.70 -15.71
CA SER A 28 -1.83 -14.94 -14.79
C SER A 28 -0.75 -14.16 -15.54
N ALA A 29 -0.25 -13.07 -14.95
CA ALA A 29 0.92 -12.36 -15.46
C ALA A 29 2.14 -13.31 -15.63
N SER A 30 2.28 -14.31 -14.76
CA SER A 30 3.33 -15.35 -14.89
C SER A 30 3.05 -16.32 -16.06
N ASP A 31 1.79 -16.61 -16.40
CA ASP A 31 1.46 -17.39 -17.60
C ASP A 31 1.92 -16.67 -18.85
N LEU A 32 1.64 -15.37 -18.94
CA LEU A 32 2.10 -14.49 -20.00
C LEU A 32 3.63 -14.45 -20.13
N GLU A 33 4.34 -14.31 -19.00
CA GLU A 33 5.81 -14.36 -18.97
C GLU A 33 6.33 -15.69 -19.54
N ARG A 34 5.81 -16.81 -19.04
CA ARG A 34 6.23 -18.17 -19.43
C ARG A 34 5.90 -18.46 -20.89
N HIS A 35 4.71 -18.09 -21.34
CA HIS A 35 4.27 -18.28 -22.72
C HIS A 35 5.14 -17.46 -23.68
N ALA A 36 5.42 -16.20 -23.36
CA ALA A 36 6.31 -15.35 -24.15
C ALA A 36 7.77 -15.85 -24.14
N TYR A 37 8.20 -16.56 -23.09
CA TYR A 37 9.48 -17.26 -23.09
C TYR A 37 9.49 -18.44 -24.09
N CYS A 38 8.52 -19.35 -23.96
CA CYS A 38 8.25 -20.48 -24.86
C CYS A 38 6.86 -21.12 -24.57
N PRO A 39 5.91 -21.19 -25.53
CA PRO A 39 4.57 -21.76 -25.32
C PRO A 39 4.57 -23.21 -24.84
N LEU A 40 5.45 -24.06 -25.40
CA LEU A 40 5.59 -25.44 -24.94
C LEU A 40 6.06 -25.53 -23.47
N SER A 41 6.97 -24.65 -23.04
CA SER A 41 7.41 -24.59 -21.63
C SER A 41 6.27 -24.17 -20.69
N TRP A 42 5.40 -23.26 -21.15
CA TRP A 42 4.19 -22.87 -20.44
C TRP A 42 3.19 -24.04 -20.33
N SER A 43 2.94 -24.78 -21.42
CA SER A 43 2.05 -25.96 -21.40
C SER A 43 2.53 -27.02 -20.41
N LEU A 44 3.84 -27.35 -20.44
CA LEU A 44 4.45 -28.27 -19.49
C LEU A 44 4.27 -27.82 -18.03
N ALA A 45 4.30 -26.51 -17.77
CA ALA A 45 4.03 -25.97 -16.43
C ALA A 45 2.60 -26.25 -15.98
N ARG A 46 1.61 -26.11 -16.88
CA ARG A 46 0.20 -26.42 -16.60
C ARG A 46 -0.06 -27.92 -16.44
N GLU A 47 0.74 -28.77 -17.07
CA GLU A 47 0.75 -30.23 -16.86
C GLU A 47 1.41 -30.65 -15.53
N GLY A 48 1.76 -29.70 -14.65
CA GLY A 48 2.37 -29.97 -13.35
C GLY A 48 3.87 -30.25 -13.41
N LYS A 49 4.53 -30.06 -14.55
CA LYS A 49 6.00 -30.16 -14.63
C LYS A 49 6.62 -28.92 -14.00
N THR A 50 7.21 -29.09 -12.82
CA THR A 50 7.88 -27.99 -12.09
C THR A 50 9.16 -27.57 -12.80
N GLY A 51 9.52 -26.30 -12.71
CA GLY A 51 10.83 -25.83 -13.18
C GLY A 51 11.93 -26.34 -12.25
N ARG A 52 13.00 -26.89 -12.81
CA ARG A 52 14.19 -27.34 -12.06
C ARG A 52 15.41 -26.49 -12.45
N GLY A 53 16.31 -26.24 -11.49
CA GLY A 53 17.62 -25.68 -11.75
C GLY A 53 18.06 -24.63 -10.72
N GLN A 54 19.36 -24.55 -10.49
CA GLN A 54 19.96 -23.65 -9.48
C GLN A 54 19.57 -22.18 -9.64
N ALA A 55 19.33 -21.72 -10.88
CA ALA A 55 18.91 -20.35 -11.13
C ALA A 55 17.49 -20.05 -10.59
N ILE A 56 16.57 -21.01 -10.64
CA ILE A 56 15.21 -20.86 -10.08
C ILE A 56 15.27 -20.84 -8.56
N ASP A 57 16.03 -21.77 -7.97
CA ASP A 57 16.16 -21.84 -6.52
C ASP A 57 16.79 -20.57 -5.95
N LYS A 58 17.88 -20.08 -6.59
CA LYS A 58 18.50 -18.79 -6.26
C LYS A 58 17.55 -17.62 -6.45
N GLY A 59 16.74 -17.61 -7.52
CA GLY A 59 15.73 -16.58 -7.76
C GLY A 59 14.68 -16.54 -6.67
N ARG A 60 14.12 -17.70 -6.28
CA ARG A 60 13.13 -17.82 -5.20
C ARG A 60 13.68 -17.33 -3.86
N ILE A 61 14.92 -17.70 -3.52
CA ILE A 61 15.58 -17.25 -2.29
C ILE A 61 15.77 -15.72 -2.31
N LYS A 62 16.29 -15.16 -3.41
CA LYS A 62 16.46 -13.71 -3.55
C LYS A 62 15.14 -12.94 -3.46
N HIS A 63 14.08 -13.46 -4.09
CA HIS A 63 12.76 -12.85 -4.04
C HIS A 63 12.22 -12.82 -2.61
N ALA A 64 12.32 -13.94 -1.88
CA ALA A 64 11.93 -14.01 -0.47
C ALA A 64 12.76 -13.04 0.41
N GLU A 65 14.04 -12.86 0.12
CA GLU A 65 14.88 -11.89 0.82
C GLU A 65 14.44 -10.44 0.58
N ILE A 66 14.09 -10.10 -0.67
CA ILE A 66 13.56 -8.77 -1.05
C ILE A 66 12.24 -8.51 -0.32
N HIS A 67 11.30 -9.47 -0.36
CA HIS A 67 10.04 -9.37 0.39
C HIS A 67 10.27 -9.03 1.86
N ARG A 68 11.14 -9.79 2.54
CA ARG A 68 11.44 -9.57 3.95
C ARG A 68 12.03 -8.18 4.24
N LYS A 69 12.84 -7.64 3.33
CA LYS A 69 13.41 -6.28 3.46
C LYS A 69 12.33 -5.21 3.34
N VAL A 70 11.43 -5.36 2.36
CA VAL A 70 10.30 -4.44 2.14
C VAL A 70 9.30 -4.51 3.29
N GLU A 71 8.99 -5.71 3.78
CA GLU A 71 8.12 -5.92 4.94
C GLU A 71 8.68 -5.24 6.20
N ASN A 72 9.99 -5.39 6.46
CA ASN A 72 10.66 -4.71 7.56
C ASN A 72 10.60 -3.17 7.40
N PHE A 73 10.78 -2.63 6.19
CA PHE A 73 10.61 -1.20 5.93
C PHE A 73 9.20 -0.71 6.29
N LYS A 74 8.15 -1.44 5.87
CA LYS A 74 6.74 -1.12 6.20
C LYS A 74 6.48 -1.15 7.70
N GLN A 75 7.03 -2.15 8.39
CA GLN A 75 6.93 -2.23 9.85
C GLN A 75 7.56 -1.00 10.51
N LYS A 76 8.76 -0.58 10.09
CA LYS A 76 9.41 0.65 10.61
C LYS A 76 8.63 1.92 10.28
N GLN A 77 8.02 1.99 9.11
CA GLN A 77 7.20 3.14 8.72
C GLN A 77 5.97 3.26 9.64
N ASN A 78 5.32 2.14 9.94
CA ASN A 78 4.21 2.10 10.89
C ASN A 78 4.64 2.43 12.32
N ASP A 79 5.80 1.94 12.75
CA ASP A 79 6.37 2.25 14.07
C ASP A 79 6.63 3.77 14.23
N LEU A 80 7.23 4.41 13.22
CA LEU A 80 7.45 5.85 13.19
C LEU A 80 6.13 6.62 13.23
N ARG A 81 5.16 6.26 12.37
CA ARG A 81 3.85 6.91 12.34
C ARG A 81 3.16 6.84 13.70
N ARG A 82 3.15 5.66 14.33
CA ARG A 82 2.61 5.48 15.70
C ARG A 82 3.33 6.37 16.70
N ALA A 83 4.66 6.40 16.66
CA ALA A 83 5.46 7.22 17.56
C ALA A 83 5.18 8.73 17.41
N LEU A 84 5.05 9.22 16.17
CA LEU A 84 4.71 10.61 15.85
C LEU A 84 3.28 10.98 16.26
N VAL A 85 2.32 10.08 16.08
CA VAL A 85 0.93 10.30 16.53
C VAL A 85 0.90 10.45 18.06
N ILE A 86 1.51 9.52 18.79
CA ILE A 86 1.58 9.57 20.25
C ILE A 86 2.30 10.86 20.70
N TRP A 87 3.41 11.19 20.06
CA TRP A 87 4.15 12.42 20.34
C TRP A 87 3.26 13.66 20.15
N SER A 88 2.54 13.76 19.02
CA SER A 88 1.67 14.91 18.74
C SER A 88 0.59 15.10 19.80
N TRP A 89 0.05 13.99 20.32
CA TRP A 89 -0.94 13.99 21.39
C TRP A 89 -0.34 14.45 22.73
N TRP A 90 0.83 13.95 23.09
CA TRP A 90 1.52 14.37 24.31
C TRP A 90 1.94 15.84 24.24
N PHE A 91 2.43 16.30 23.10
CA PHE A 91 2.78 17.69 22.89
C PHE A 91 1.54 18.61 22.99
N THR A 92 0.38 18.17 22.48
CA THR A 92 -0.88 18.90 22.61
C THR A 92 -1.27 19.10 24.09
N ILE A 93 -1.07 18.06 24.92
CA ILE A 93 -1.31 18.15 26.37
C ILE A 93 -0.37 19.19 27.02
N VAL A 94 0.90 19.25 26.63
CA VAL A 94 1.84 20.27 27.12
C VAL A 94 1.34 21.68 26.78
N VAL A 95 0.99 21.92 25.51
CA VAL A 95 0.48 23.22 25.05
C VAL A 95 -0.76 23.63 25.83
N MET A 96 -1.64 22.67 26.13
CA MET A 96 -2.85 22.90 26.90
C MET A 96 -2.55 23.31 28.35
N PHE A 97 -1.69 22.58 29.06
CA PHE A 97 -1.28 22.95 30.43
C PHE A 97 -0.61 24.33 30.49
N ILE A 98 0.23 24.67 29.50
CA ILE A 98 0.88 25.99 29.44
C ILE A 98 -0.16 27.09 29.20
N THR A 99 -1.10 26.87 28.28
CA THR A 99 -2.18 27.82 27.99
C THR A 99 -3.03 28.05 29.23
N ASP A 100 -3.44 26.97 29.91
CA ASP A 100 -4.23 27.05 31.14
C ASP A 100 -3.44 27.77 32.25
N ALA A 101 -2.16 27.44 32.43
CA ALA A 101 -1.31 28.14 33.41
C ALA A 101 -1.25 29.65 33.15
N ILE A 102 -1.08 30.08 31.88
CA ILE A 102 -1.09 31.50 31.51
C ILE A 102 -2.45 32.14 31.79
N ILE A 103 -3.55 31.47 31.44
CA ILE A 103 -4.91 31.97 31.73
C ILE A 103 -5.11 32.14 33.23
N PHE A 104 -4.67 31.16 34.03
CA PHE A 104 -4.78 31.19 35.49
C PHE A 104 -3.99 32.33 36.14
N THR A 105 -2.78 32.63 35.65
CA THR A 105 -1.95 33.70 36.20
C THR A 105 -2.37 35.10 35.74
N THR A 106 -3.14 35.21 34.65
CA THR A 106 -3.56 36.50 34.07
C THR A 106 -5.00 36.88 34.39
N ILE A 107 -5.86 35.94 34.78
CA ILE A 107 -7.26 36.22 35.12
C ILE A 107 -7.36 36.99 36.45
N SER A 108 -8.23 37.99 36.50
CA SER A 108 -8.44 38.87 37.65
C SER A 108 -8.80 38.11 38.94
N ASP A 109 -8.39 38.64 40.10
CA ASP A 109 -8.54 38.03 41.43
C ASP A 109 -9.98 37.93 41.95
N ASP A 110 -10.96 38.33 41.16
CA ASP A 110 -12.38 38.13 41.45
C ASP A 110 -12.83 36.66 41.34
N ARG A 111 -12.03 35.78 40.74
CA ARG A 111 -12.39 34.37 40.49
C ARG A 111 -11.57 33.39 41.30
N THR A 112 -12.23 32.49 42.01
CA THR A 112 -11.57 31.42 42.77
C THR A 112 -11.22 30.23 41.85
N PRO A 113 -10.25 29.36 42.22
CA PRO A 113 -9.96 28.14 41.46
C PRO A 113 -11.19 27.23 41.24
N ILE A 114 -12.11 27.20 42.21
CA ILE A 114 -13.36 26.44 42.11
C ILE A 114 -14.32 27.03 41.06
N ASP A 115 -14.34 28.35 40.86
CA ASP A 115 -15.13 28.97 39.79
C ASP A 115 -14.61 28.55 38.42
N ILE A 116 -13.28 28.52 38.25
CA ILE A 116 -12.65 28.11 36.99
C ILE A 116 -12.84 26.61 36.75
N SER A 117 -12.75 25.78 37.79
CA SER A 117 -13.09 24.35 37.73
C SER A 117 -14.52 24.12 37.21
N ARG A 118 -15.50 24.92 37.65
CA ARG A 118 -16.88 24.86 37.13
C ARG A 118 -16.94 25.23 35.65
N TYR A 119 -16.24 26.27 35.22
CA TYR A 119 -16.19 26.64 33.80
C TYR A 119 -15.58 25.53 32.94
N LEU A 120 -14.45 24.92 33.35
CA LEU A 120 -13.83 23.82 32.63
C LEU A 120 -14.69 22.56 32.62
N SER A 121 -15.44 22.28 33.71
CA SER A 121 -16.41 21.18 33.75
C SER A 121 -17.52 21.37 32.73
N ILE A 122 -18.07 22.59 32.64
CA ILE A 122 -19.08 22.94 31.64
C ILE A 122 -18.49 22.81 30.23
N LEU A 123 -17.28 23.32 30.01
CA LEU A 123 -16.60 23.23 28.72
C LEU A 123 -16.34 21.78 28.31
N SER A 124 -15.96 20.91 29.25
CA SER A 124 -15.81 19.47 29.05
C SER A 124 -17.10 18.83 28.53
N VAL A 125 -18.23 19.12 29.18
CA VAL A 125 -19.55 18.61 28.76
C VAL A 125 -19.95 19.14 27.38
N ILE A 126 -19.73 20.44 27.12
CA ILE A 126 -20.00 21.05 25.81
C ILE A 126 -19.20 20.34 24.72
N TRP A 127 -17.90 20.11 24.94
CA TRP A 127 -17.02 19.45 23.98
C TRP A 127 -17.39 17.98 23.79
N LEU A 128 -17.80 17.28 24.86
CA LEU A 128 -18.30 15.91 24.77
C LEU A 128 -19.54 15.84 23.88
N VAL A 129 -20.53 16.71 24.13
CA VAL A 129 -21.77 16.77 23.34
C VAL A 129 -21.46 17.17 21.90
N ALA A 130 -20.60 18.18 21.68
CA ALA A 130 -20.17 18.57 20.34
C ALA A 130 -19.48 17.43 19.59
N GLY A 131 -18.62 16.66 20.28
CA GLY A 131 -17.98 15.47 19.72
C GLY A 131 -18.98 14.39 19.33
N LEU A 132 -19.93 14.07 20.21
CA LEU A 132 -21.00 13.09 19.93
C LEU A 132 -21.89 13.53 18.77
N LEU A 133 -22.27 14.81 18.72
CA LEU A 133 -23.03 15.38 17.60
C LEU A 133 -22.22 15.39 16.31
N ALA A 134 -20.92 15.68 16.36
CA ALA A 134 -20.04 15.65 15.20
C ALA A 134 -19.86 14.22 14.64
N ILE A 135 -19.94 13.19 15.48
CA ILE A 135 -19.95 11.78 15.07
C ILE A 135 -21.30 11.42 14.43
N TYR A 136 -22.40 11.84 15.05
CA TYR A 136 -23.74 11.45 14.64
C TYR A 136 -24.25 12.20 13.40
N LEU A 137 -23.96 13.50 13.31
CA LEU A 137 -24.48 14.38 12.27
C LEU A 137 -23.52 14.45 11.07
N PRO A 138 -24.02 14.52 9.84
CA PRO A 138 -23.19 14.67 8.64
C PRO A 138 -22.73 16.13 8.44
N TRP A 139 -22.30 16.81 9.51
CA TRP A 139 -22.00 18.25 9.55
C TRP A 139 -21.02 18.70 8.46
N ARG A 140 -20.05 17.84 8.10
CA ARG A 140 -19.06 18.09 7.03
C ARG A 140 -19.71 18.32 5.66
N LYS A 141 -20.86 17.66 5.39
CA LYS A 141 -21.63 17.87 4.15
C LYS A 141 -22.32 19.23 4.14
N TRP A 142 -22.73 19.74 5.29
CA TRP A 142 -23.49 20.99 5.38
C TRP A 142 -22.63 22.23 5.15
N ILE A 143 -21.36 22.17 5.54
CA ILE A 143 -20.41 23.28 5.42
C ILE A 143 -19.50 23.19 4.18
N ASN A 144 -19.82 22.30 3.22
CA ASN A 144 -19.00 22.04 2.03
C ASN A 144 -17.51 21.84 2.34
N LEU A 145 -17.20 21.16 3.46
CA LEU A 145 -15.88 20.61 3.76
C LEU A 145 -15.95 19.10 3.56
N PRO A 146 -16.10 18.62 2.31
CA PRO A 146 -15.93 17.20 2.05
C PRO A 146 -14.54 16.81 2.54
N ILE A 147 -14.42 15.62 3.13
CA ILE A 147 -13.11 14.97 3.19
C ILE A 147 -12.72 14.88 1.72
N GLU A 148 -11.78 15.71 1.29
CA GLU A 148 -11.28 15.72 -0.06
C GLU A 148 -10.61 14.36 -0.25
N LYS A 149 -11.41 13.38 -0.64
CA LYS A 149 -10.94 12.20 -1.31
C LYS A 149 -10.46 12.75 -2.63
N SER A 150 -9.21 13.21 -2.70
CA SER A 150 -8.59 13.49 -3.98
C SER A 150 -8.85 12.26 -4.85
N GLN A 151 -9.05 12.46 -6.15
CA GLN A 151 -9.29 11.33 -7.05
C GLN A 151 -8.15 10.31 -6.90
N GLU A 152 -6.92 10.80 -6.67
CA GLU A 152 -5.74 10.00 -6.30
C GLU A 152 -5.98 9.15 -5.04
N LEU A 153 -6.62 9.68 -4.00
CA LEU A 153 -7.00 8.95 -2.77
C LEU A 153 -8.11 7.91 -3.00
N GLN A 154 -8.98 8.10 -4.00
CA GLN A 154 -9.96 7.08 -4.39
C GLN A 154 -9.32 5.95 -5.20
N ASP A 155 -8.40 6.31 -6.09
CA ASP A 155 -7.67 5.36 -6.92
C ASP A 155 -6.69 4.55 -6.06
N LEU A 156 -6.04 5.23 -5.11
CA LEU A 156 -5.32 4.63 -3.98
C LEU A 156 -6.24 3.76 -3.14
N LYS A 157 -7.47 4.19 -2.84
CA LYS A 157 -8.42 3.38 -2.07
C LYS A 157 -8.84 2.13 -2.82
N ASN A 158 -9.01 2.17 -4.13
CA ASN A 158 -9.37 1.01 -4.94
C ASN A 158 -8.18 0.03 -5.03
N LEU A 159 -6.97 0.56 -5.21
CA LEU A 159 -5.75 -0.24 -5.11
C LEU A 159 -5.53 -0.78 -3.68
N ASP A 160 -5.72 0.03 -2.64
CA ASP A 160 -5.59 -0.35 -1.22
C ASP A 160 -6.64 -1.38 -0.83
N ASP A 161 -7.92 -1.21 -1.15
CA ASP A 161 -8.97 -2.16 -0.74
C ASP A 161 -8.82 -3.51 -1.48
N VAL A 162 -8.23 -3.53 -2.69
CA VAL A 162 -7.91 -4.76 -3.45
C VAL A 162 -6.56 -5.36 -3.04
N ALA A 163 -5.59 -4.53 -2.64
CA ALA A 163 -4.20 -4.94 -2.43
C ALA A 163 -3.74 -4.97 -0.96
N ILE A 164 -4.45 -4.30 -0.04
CA ILE A 164 -4.05 -4.04 1.35
C ILE A 164 -5.31 -4.02 2.26
N PRO A 165 -5.72 -5.14 2.88
CA PRO A 165 -6.84 -5.12 3.81
C PRO A 165 -6.51 -4.21 5.00
N ARG A 166 -7.41 -3.25 5.26
CA ARG A 166 -7.28 -2.28 6.33
C ARG A 166 -7.64 -2.91 7.66
N THR A 167 -6.70 -2.92 8.60
CA THR A 167 -7.08 -3.06 10.00
C THR A 167 -7.39 -1.71 10.64
N LEU A 168 -6.78 -0.56 10.29
CA LEU A 168 -7.09 0.71 10.99
C LEU A 168 -7.01 2.08 10.24
N GLN A 169 -6.22 2.36 9.17
CA GLN A 169 -6.11 3.73 8.56
C GLN A 169 -5.71 3.77 7.04
N PRO A 170 -6.13 4.79 6.25
CA PRO A 170 -5.78 4.97 4.82
C PRO A 170 -4.35 5.50 4.53
N TYR A 171 -3.87 5.26 3.31
CA TYR A 171 -2.69 5.92 2.72
C TYR A 171 -2.88 7.45 2.59
N GLY A 172 -1.79 8.22 2.70
CA GLY A 172 -1.86 9.70 2.73
C GLY A 172 -2.39 10.28 4.05
N PHE A 173 -2.38 9.51 5.14
CA PHE A 173 -2.58 10.01 6.50
C PHE A 173 -1.38 10.89 6.91
N ILE A 174 -1.38 12.11 6.39
CA ILE A 174 -0.49 13.18 6.78
C ILE A 174 -1.17 13.80 7.99
N GLY A 175 -0.63 13.52 9.18
CA GLY A 175 -1.18 14.02 10.43
C GLY A 175 -1.45 15.52 10.35
N GLY A 176 -2.73 15.90 10.33
CA GLY A 176 -3.18 17.28 10.31
C GLY A 176 -4.64 17.40 10.74
N TRP A 177 -5.03 18.55 11.29
CA TRP A 177 -6.34 18.80 11.92
C TRP A 177 -7.54 18.74 10.95
N LYS A 178 -7.30 18.68 9.62
CA LYS A 178 -8.35 18.72 8.58
C LYS A 178 -8.89 17.35 8.12
N GLN A 179 -8.22 16.23 8.38
CA GLN A 179 -8.66 14.90 7.89
C GLN A 179 -9.72 14.25 8.79
N GLY A 180 -10.64 13.49 8.17
CA GLY A 180 -11.85 12.95 8.80
C GLY A 180 -11.58 12.05 10.02
N GLY A 181 -12.35 12.26 11.09
CA GLY A 181 -12.25 11.50 12.35
C GLY A 181 -11.42 12.18 13.44
N ARG A 182 -10.50 13.09 13.10
CA ARG A 182 -9.67 13.80 14.09
C ARG A 182 -10.32 15.02 14.73
N VAL A 183 -11.33 15.65 14.11
CA VAL A 183 -12.09 16.74 14.75
C VAL A 183 -12.99 16.16 15.85
N GLU A 184 -13.64 15.04 15.54
CA GLU A 184 -14.44 14.25 16.45
C GLU A 184 -13.58 13.74 17.62
N ALA A 185 -12.42 13.13 17.31
CA ALA A 185 -11.46 12.73 18.34
C ALA A 185 -10.91 13.92 19.15
N GLY A 186 -10.69 15.07 18.52
CA GLY A 186 -10.24 16.30 19.17
C GLY A 186 -11.26 16.84 20.16
N PHE A 187 -12.56 16.82 19.83
CA PHE A 187 -13.63 17.16 20.77
C PHE A 187 -13.67 16.21 21.97
N LEU A 188 -13.62 14.90 21.72
CA LEU A 188 -13.61 13.90 22.80
C LEU A 188 -12.36 14.02 23.69
N MET A 189 -11.19 14.27 23.09
CA MET A 189 -9.94 14.45 23.81
C MET A 189 -9.92 15.76 24.59
N GLY A 190 -10.39 16.87 24.01
CA GLY A 190 -10.53 18.12 24.74
C GLY A 190 -11.52 17.98 25.90
N ALA A 191 -12.62 17.24 25.73
CA ALA A 191 -13.55 16.94 26.81
C ALA A 191 -12.88 16.19 27.97
N THR A 192 -12.09 15.15 27.69
CA THR A 192 -11.37 14.42 28.74
C THR A 192 -10.32 15.30 29.41
N ILE A 193 -9.57 16.10 28.64
CA ILE A 193 -8.55 16.98 29.20
C ILE A 193 -9.19 18.04 30.10
N PHE A 194 -10.20 18.78 29.63
CA PHE A 194 -10.91 19.78 30.45
C PHE A 194 -11.54 19.16 31.70
N GLY A 195 -12.09 17.94 31.59
CA GLY A 195 -12.65 17.23 32.74
C GLY A 195 -11.59 16.91 33.80
N LEU A 196 -10.42 16.40 33.38
CA LEU A 196 -9.30 16.13 34.28
C LEU A 196 -8.75 17.42 34.92
N HIS A 197 -8.66 18.51 34.16
CA HIS A 197 -8.21 19.81 34.67
C HIS A 197 -9.19 20.37 35.71
N ALA A 198 -10.48 20.31 35.42
CA ALA A 198 -11.51 20.74 36.34
C ALA A 198 -11.41 19.99 37.68
N ILE A 199 -11.22 18.66 37.65
CA ILE A 199 -11.01 17.85 38.85
C ILE A 199 -9.76 18.32 39.60
N GLY A 200 -8.63 18.50 38.93
CA GLY A 200 -7.37 18.93 39.56
C GLY A 200 -7.48 20.28 40.28
N LEU A 201 -8.24 21.22 39.72
CA LEU A 201 -8.42 22.56 40.28
C LEU A 201 -9.30 22.62 41.53
N VAL A 202 -10.14 21.61 41.77
CA VAL A 202 -10.92 21.51 43.02
C VAL A 202 -9.99 21.37 44.23
N TRP A 203 -8.79 20.84 44.04
CA TRP A 203 -7.83 20.55 45.10
C TRP A 203 -6.79 21.66 45.31
N ALA A 204 -6.89 22.77 44.58
CA ALA A 204 -5.99 23.91 44.75
C ALA A 204 -6.58 24.94 45.72
N ASP A 205 -5.81 25.30 46.75
CA ASP A 205 -6.26 26.25 47.77
C ASP A 205 -6.28 27.69 47.25
N ASN A 206 -5.37 28.04 46.33
CA ASN A 206 -5.32 29.35 45.68
C ASN A 206 -4.81 29.28 44.23
N LYS A 207 -4.90 30.39 43.50
CA LYS A 207 -4.51 30.47 42.08
C LYS A 207 -3.01 30.28 41.85
N GLU A 208 -2.17 30.78 42.76
CA GLU A 208 -0.71 30.62 42.63
C GLU A 208 -0.31 29.15 42.71
N GLN A 209 -0.90 28.41 43.66
CA GLN A 209 -0.72 26.98 43.80
C GLN A 209 -1.27 26.23 42.58
N ALA A 210 -2.46 26.60 42.08
CA ALA A 210 -3.02 26.01 40.86
C ALA A 210 -2.11 26.22 39.64
N GLY A 211 -1.66 27.46 39.40
CA GLY A 211 -0.75 27.79 38.31
C GLY A 211 0.60 27.07 38.44
N PHE A 212 1.16 27.00 39.65
CA PHE A 212 2.39 26.27 39.94
C PHE A 212 2.27 24.76 39.66
N ILE A 213 1.15 24.15 40.06
CA ILE A 213 0.85 22.74 39.77
C ILE A 213 0.78 22.52 38.26
N LEU A 214 0.03 23.35 37.53
CA LEU A 214 -0.11 23.24 36.07
C LEU A 214 1.24 23.37 35.35
N VAL A 215 2.08 24.33 35.75
CA VAL A 215 3.44 24.50 35.18
C VAL A 215 4.32 23.30 35.51
N THR A 216 4.25 22.77 36.72
CA THR A 216 5.04 21.60 37.13
C THR A 216 4.63 20.35 36.36
N VAL A 217 3.33 20.12 36.19
CA VAL A 217 2.80 19.03 35.36
C VAL A 217 3.20 19.24 33.89
N ALA A 218 3.13 20.47 33.37
CA ALA A 218 3.57 20.78 32.02
C ALA A 218 5.06 20.46 31.82
N MET A 219 5.92 20.77 32.79
CA MET A 219 7.35 20.44 32.73
C MET A 219 7.58 18.92 32.71
N ILE A 220 6.89 18.16 33.58
CA ILE A 220 6.98 16.69 33.58
C ILE A 220 6.50 16.13 32.24
N TRP A 221 5.37 16.62 31.73
CA TRP A 221 4.81 16.16 30.46
C TRP A 221 5.68 16.56 29.27
N THR A 222 6.38 17.69 29.34
CA THR A 222 7.38 18.12 28.36
C THR A 222 8.55 17.15 28.32
N LEU A 223 9.03 16.68 29.49
CA LEU A 223 10.08 15.67 29.55
C LEU A 223 9.62 14.35 28.92
N LEU A 224 8.38 13.91 29.21
CA LEU A 224 7.79 12.71 28.59
C LEU A 224 7.63 12.88 27.06
N ALA A 225 7.13 14.03 26.60
CA ALA A 225 7.00 14.36 25.19
C ALA A 225 8.37 14.39 24.49
N SER A 226 9.40 14.93 25.14
CA SER A 226 10.78 14.92 24.63
C SER A 226 11.34 13.51 24.52
N TRP A 227 11.12 12.65 25.53
CA TRP A 227 11.48 11.23 25.45
C TRP A 227 10.76 10.50 24.31
N GLN A 228 9.46 10.78 24.11
CA GLN A 228 8.71 10.19 23.01
C GLN A 228 9.16 10.73 21.64
N LEU A 229 9.59 11.99 21.56
CA LEU A 229 10.21 12.56 20.36
C LEU A 229 11.53 11.85 20.06
N GLN A 230 12.37 11.62 21.06
CA GLN A 230 13.60 10.85 20.90
C GLN A 230 13.32 9.45 20.35
N ARG A 231 12.27 8.78 20.83
CA ARG A 231 11.83 7.48 20.27
C ARG A 231 11.37 7.60 18.82
N ALA A 232 10.65 8.66 18.47
CA ALA A 232 10.25 8.92 17.08
C ALA A 232 11.47 9.15 16.18
N LEU A 233 12.47 9.92 16.62
CA LEU A 233 13.72 10.14 15.87
C LEU A 233 14.55 8.87 15.71
N LEU A 234 14.57 7.98 16.72
CA LEU A 234 15.21 6.67 16.60
C LEU A 234 14.46 5.75 15.62
N ALA A 235 13.12 5.80 15.63
CA ALA A 235 12.30 5.07 14.67
C ALA A 235 12.49 5.59 13.24
N ASP A 236 12.68 6.90 13.08
CA ASP A 236 12.96 7.55 11.79
C ASP A 236 14.31 7.10 11.23
N ASN A 237 15.37 7.11 12.04
CA ASN A 237 16.67 6.56 11.65
C ASN A 237 16.57 5.06 11.29
N ALA A 238 15.80 4.28 12.04
CA ALA A 238 15.60 2.87 11.74
C ALA A 238 14.81 2.64 10.44
N LEU A 239 13.84 3.52 10.14
CA LEU A 239 13.11 3.54 8.88
C LEU A 239 14.05 3.84 7.72
N GLU A 240 14.93 4.83 7.88
CA GLU A 240 15.91 5.23 6.87
C GLU A 240 16.88 4.09 6.54
N VAL A 241 17.40 3.41 7.57
CA VAL A 241 18.22 2.20 7.38
C VAL A 241 17.43 1.09 6.68
N ALA A 242 16.15 0.90 7.03
CA ALA A 242 15.31 -0.10 6.35
C ALA A 242 15.03 0.28 4.89
N ARG A 243 14.87 1.57 4.58
CA ARG A 243 14.67 2.12 3.22
C ARG A 243 15.86 1.79 2.32
N ILE A 244 17.07 2.13 2.79
CA ILE A 244 18.33 1.87 2.08
C ILE A 244 18.52 0.36 1.89
N ASN A 245 18.29 -0.45 2.92
CA ASN A 245 18.40 -1.91 2.83
C ASN A 245 17.40 -2.53 1.83
N ALA A 246 16.22 -1.93 1.68
CA ALA A 246 15.23 -2.31 0.67
C ALA A 246 15.54 -1.78 -0.74
N GLY A 247 16.51 -0.86 -0.88
CA GLY A 247 16.89 -0.26 -2.17
C GLY A 247 15.82 0.67 -2.74
N LEU A 248 15.14 1.41 -1.86
CA LEU A 248 14.10 2.38 -2.18
C LEU A 248 14.68 3.81 -2.15
N ASP A 249 14.28 4.67 -3.10
CA ASP A 249 14.73 6.07 -3.14
C ASP A 249 13.95 6.94 -2.16
N GLU A 250 14.56 8.05 -1.75
CA GLU A 250 14.07 9.00 -0.73
C GLU A 250 12.69 9.60 -0.99
N LYS A 251 12.29 9.71 -2.26
CA LYS A 251 10.99 10.25 -2.67
C LYS A 251 9.98 9.17 -3.08
N THR A 252 10.32 7.90 -2.92
CA THR A 252 9.45 6.81 -3.39
C THR A 252 8.46 6.46 -2.31
N ASP A 253 7.22 6.86 -2.53
CA ASP A 253 6.09 6.48 -1.72
C ASP A 253 5.59 5.12 -2.24
N VAL A 254 5.90 4.04 -1.50
CA VAL A 254 5.71 2.66 -1.95
C VAL A 254 4.38 2.10 -1.46
N ALA A 255 3.46 1.84 -2.38
CA ALA A 255 2.28 1.03 -2.10
C ALA A 255 2.64 -0.45 -2.30
N TYR A 256 3.07 -1.12 -1.22
CA TYR A 256 3.35 -2.55 -1.23
C TYR A 256 2.21 -3.36 -0.64
N SER A 257 1.85 -4.42 -1.37
CA SER A 257 0.74 -5.32 -1.08
C SER A 257 1.21 -6.61 -0.40
N ASP A 258 0.77 -6.86 0.84
CA ASP A 258 0.65 -8.17 1.52
C ASP A 258 -0.05 -7.94 2.89
N ASP A 259 -0.96 -8.77 3.44
CA ASP A 259 -0.95 -10.23 3.66
C ASP A 259 -2.36 -10.87 3.79
N GLU A 260 -2.92 -11.47 2.73
CA GLU A 260 -4.03 -12.42 2.83
C GLU A 260 -4.07 -13.25 1.54
N ALA A 261 -4.57 -14.49 1.55
CA ALA A 261 -4.56 -15.38 0.38
C ALA A 261 -5.25 -14.80 -0.88
N THR A 262 -5.91 -13.65 -0.75
CA THR A 262 -6.57 -12.85 -1.79
C THR A 262 -6.13 -11.38 -1.84
N ALA A 263 -5.39 -10.86 -0.85
CA ALA A 263 -4.94 -9.47 -0.83
C ALA A 263 -3.79 -9.26 -1.82
N GLY A 264 -3.94 -8.32 -2.74
CA GLY A 264 -2.87 -7.97 -3.70
C GLY A 264 -3.02 -8.51 -5.09
N LEU A 265 -3.99 -9.40 -5.29
CA LEU A 265 -4.28 -9.93 -6.62
C LEU A 265 -5.14 -8.92 -7.37
N LEU A 266 -4.51 -8.18 -8.29
CA LEU A 266 -5.26 -7.41 -9.26
C LEU A 266 -5.91 -8.36 -10.25
N LEU A 267 -7.19 -8.13 -10.54
CA LEU A 267 -8.02 -8.98 -11.41
C LEU A 267 -8.83 -8.11 -12.37
N ASP A 268 -8.72 -8.42 -13.65
CA ASP A 268 -9.65 -7.92 -14.66
C ASP A 268 -10.60 -9.05 -15.07
N ASN A 269 -11.86 -8.95 -14.64
CA ASN A 269 -12.88 -9.95 -14.94
C ASN A 269 -13.22 -10.03 -16.44
N LEU A 270 -12.94 -8.96 -17.20
CA LEU A 270 -13.32 -8.89 -18.60
C LEU A 270 -12.35 -9.70 -19.47
N SER A 271 -11.05 -9.49 -19.33
CA SER A 271 -10.03 -10.30 -20.01
C SER A 271 -9.70 -11.62 -19.31
N GLY A 272 -9.99 -11.76 -18.01
CA GLY A 272 -9.52 -12.86 -17.17
C GLY A 272 -8.07 -12.71 -16.71
N LEU A 273 -7.43 -11.56 -16.97
CA LEU A 273 -6.09 -11.29 -16.49
C LEU A 273 -6.05 -11.16 -14.98
N ARG A 274 -5.03 -11.75 -14.38
CA ARG A 274 -4.75 -11.62 -12.95
C ARG A 274 -3.27 -11.54 -12.68
N GLY A 275 -2.89 -10.85 -11.62
CA GLY A 275 -1.48 -10.74 -11.29
C GLY A 275 -1.25 -9.92 -10.05
N ARG A 276 -0.05 -10.07 -9.50
CA ARG A 276 0.41 -9.31 -8.37
C ARG A 276 1.75 -8.66 -8.74
N PRO A 277 1.77 -7.35 -9.03
CA PRO A 277 3.02 -6.64 -9.28
C PRO A 277 3.94 -6.75 -8.07
N ASP A 278 5.25 -6.75 -8.30
CA ASP A 278 6.22 -6.69 -7.19
C ASP A 278 6.05 -5.39 -6.42
N GLN A 279 5.89 -4.26 -7.10
CA GLN A 279 5.73 -2.96 -6.45
C GLN A 279 4.86 -2.04 -7.31
N ILE A 280 4.10 -1.16 -6.67
CA ILE A 280 3.46 -0.01 -7.33
C ILE A 280 4.00 1.24 -6.64
N VAL A 281 4.60 2.12 -7.44
CA VAL A 281 5.08 3.42 -6.97
C VAL A 281 4.17 4.52 -7.49
N ILE A 282 4.06 5.61 -6.74
CA ILE A 282 3.24 6.76 -7.13
C ILE A 282 4.20 7.88 -7.54
N VAL A 283 4.10 8.32 -8.79
CA VAL A 283 4.91 9.42 -9.34
C VAL A 283 3.97 10.41 -9.98
N ASP A 284 3.98 11.66 -9.50
CA ASP A 284 3.11 12.74 -10.00
C ASP A 284 1.61 12.38 -10.06
N GLY A 285 1.14 11.56 -9.11
CA GLY A 285 -0.25 11.10 -9.03
C GLY A 285 -0.58 9.90 -9.96
N GLU A 286 0.40 9.36 -10.67
CA GLU A 286 0.28 8.18 -11.52
C GLU A 286 0.79 6.91 -10.82
N PHE A 287 0.09 5.79 -11.02
CA PHE A 287 0.44 4.49 -10.43
C PHE A 287 1.32 3.70 -11.39
N ILE A 288 2.61 3.60 -11.07
CA ILE A 288 3.61 2.98 -11.94
C ILE A 288 3.96 1.60 -11.37
N PRO A 289 3.59 0.49 -12.05
CA PRO A 289 4.03 -0.83 -11.63
C PRO A 289 5.53 -1.00 -11.92
N VAL A 290 6.23 -1.56 -10.94
CA VAL A 290 7.66 -1.89 -11.01
C VAL A 290 7.80 -3.40 -10.82
N GLU A 291 8.47 -4.05 -11.77
CA GLU A 291 8.77 -5.48 -11.74
C GLU A 291 10.29 -5.69 -11.60
N GLN A 292 10.71 -6.43 -10.58
CA GLN A 292 12.10 -6.64 -10.27
C GLN A 292 12.59 -8.02 -10.74
N LYS A 293 13.60 -8.04 -11.61
CA LYS A 293 14.16 -9.28 -12.14
C LYS A 293 15.49 -9.64 -11.48
N THR A 294 15.46 -10.76 -10.75
CA THR A 294 16.66 -11.37 -10.17
C THR A 294 17.31 -12.29 -11.21
N GLY A 295 18.45 -11.90 -11.78
CA GLY A 295 19.10 -12.74 -12.80
C GLY A 295 20.23 -12.03 -13.55
N LYS A 296 20.59 -12.57 -14.71
CA LYS A 296 21.53 -11.92 -15.62
C LYS A 296 20.90 -10.62 -16.12
N ILE A 297 21.63 -9.51 -15.97
CA ILE A 297 21.22 -8.20 -16.44
C ILE A 297 21.38 -8.17 -17.97
N PRO A 298 20.30 -7.96 -18.75
CA PRO A 298 20.38 -7.84 -20.20
C PRO A 298 20.58 -6.38 -20.62
N ASP A 299 21.09 -6.15 -21.83
CA ASP A 299 21.19 -4.79 -22.41
C ASP A 299 19.81 -4.23 -22.82
N LYS A 300 18.88 -5.13 -23.15
CA LYS A 300 17.48 -4.80 -23.48
C LYS A 300 16.52 -5.73 -22.74
N PRO A 301 15.33 -5.24 -22.32
CA PRO A 301 14.34 -6.06 -21.65
C PRO A 301 14.00 -7.34 -22.42
N HIS A 302 13.94 -8.47 -21.72
CA HIS A 302 13.45 -9.69 -22.33
C HIS A 302 11.97 -9.58 -22.68
N LYS A 303 11.57 -10.09 -23.86
CA LYS A 303 10.17 -10.09 -24.31
C LYS A 303 9.21 -10.71 -23.28
N SER A 304 9.65 -11.76 -22.56
CA SER A 304 8.87 -12.39 -21.49
C SER A 304 8.62 -11.44 -20.33
N HIS A 305 9.64 -10.72 -19.86
CA HIS A 305 9.51 -9.76 -18.77
C HIS A 305 8.67 -8.55 -19.19
N LYS A 306 8.83 -8.07 -20.44
CA LYS A 306 7.96 -7.03 -21.00
C LYS A 306 6.50 -7.48 -20.94
N MET A 307 6.18 -8.68 -21.41
CA MET A 307 4.80 -9.18 -21.43
C MET A 307 4.16 -9.25 -20.03
N GLN A 308 4.93 -9.64 -19.02
CA GLN A 308 4.45 -9.64 -17.63
C GLN A 308 4.15 -8.23 -17.13
N LEU A 309 5.06 -7.28 -17.39
CA LEU A 309 4.86 -5.88 -17.00
C LEU A 309 3.64 -5.26 -17.71
N LEU A 310 3.41 -5.59 -18.99
CA LEU A 310 2.21 -5.16 -19.70
C LEU A 310 0.93 -5.65 -19.01
N ALA A 311 0.94 -6.89 -18.50
CA ALA A 311 -0.17 -7.40 -17.71
C ALA A 311 -0.43 -6.53 -16.47
N TYR A 312 0.63 -6.14 -15.75
CA TYR A 312 0.50 -5.26 -14.60
C TYR A 312 0.03 -3.85 -14.96
N LEU A 313 0.48 -3.29 -16.09
CA LEU A 313 0.00 -1.99 -16.57
C LEU A 313 -1.51 -2.00 -16.81
N HIS A 314 -2.01 -3.03 -17.52
CA HIS A 314 -3.46 -3.21 -17.73
C HIS A 314 -4.22 -3.43 -16.42
N LEU A 315 -3.66 -4.22 -15.49
CA LEU A 315 -4.30 -4.50 -14.21
C LEU A 315 -4.38 -3.25 -13.33
N VAL A 316 -3.35 -2.41 -13.32
CA VAL A 316 -3.37 -1.11 -12.64
C VAL A 316 -4.38 -0.19 -13.32
N GLU A 317 -4.40 -0.11 -14.66
CA GLU A 317 -5.40 0.68 -15.41
C GLU A 317 -6.84 0.25 -15.08
N SER A 318 -7.13 -1.04 -15.13
CA SER A 318 -8.47 -1.58 -14.86
C SER A 318 -8.91 -1.37 -13.41
N THR A 319 -7.97 -1.43 -12.46
CA THR A 319 -8.27 -1.26 -11.03
C THR A 319 -8.42 0.21 -10.63
N THR A 320 -7.59 1.09 -11.17
CA THR A 320 -7.58 2.52 -10.82
C THR A 320 -8.48 3.36 -11.70
N GLY A 321 -8.82 2.88 -12.90
CA GLY A 321 -9.45 3.70 -13.94
C GLY A 321 -8.53 4.74 -14.57
N ARG A 322 -7.24 4.81 -14.17
CA ARG A 322 -6.24 5.71 -14.76
C ARG A 322 -5.28 4.94 -15.63
N LYS A 323 -4.97 5.48 -16.80
CA LYS A 323 -3.99 4.90 -17.73
C LYS A 323 -2.57 5.24 -17.24
N PRO A 324 -1.79 4.27 -16.73
CA PRO A 324 -0.41 4.54 -16.38
C PRO A 324 0.36 4.93 -17.64
N PRO A 325 1.24 5.95 -17.63
CA PRO A 325 2.00 6.33 -18.81
C PRO A 325 3.03 5.25 -19.20
N TYR A 326 3.64 4.62 -18.21
CA TYR A 326 4.65 3.57 -18.37
C TYR A 326 4.71 2.65 -17.15
N GLY A 327 5.44 1.54 -17.29
CA GLY A 327 5.87 0.68 -16.19
C GLY A 327 7.39 0.52 -16.19
N VAL A 328 7.96 0.00 -15.10
CA VAL A 328 9.42 -0.11 -14.95
C VAL A 328 9.85 -1.56 -14.75
N LEU A 329 10.82 -2.01 -15.55
CA LEU A 329 11.56 -3.24 -15.32
C LEU A 329 12.90 -2.91 -14.67
N LYS A 330 13.13 -3.41 -13.46
CA LYS A 330 14.37 -3.23 -12.70
C LYS A 330 15.21 -4.50 -12.75
N TYR A 331 16.39 -4.44 -13.37
CA TYR A 331 17.39 -5.51 -13.38
C TYR A 331 18.57 -5.12 -12.48
N GLY A 332 18.70 -5.80 -11.33
CA GLY A 332 19.72 -5.43 -10.35
C GLY A 332 19.44 -4.09 -9.67
N SER A 333 20.49 -3.36 -9.27
CA SER A 333 20.36 -2.07 -8.58
C SER A 333 20.18 -0.87 -9.51
N GLU A 334 20.83 -0.88 -10.68
CA GLU A 334 21.01 0.33 -11.49
C GLU A 334 20.42 0.26 -12.91
N ASN A 335 19.98 -0.91 -13.38
CA ASN A 335 19.47 -1.03 -14.74
C ASN A 335 17.94 -1.00 -14.77
N LEU A 336 17.41 0.18 -15.05
CA LEU A 336 15.98 0.49 -15.14
C LEU A 336 15.58 0.63 -16.60
N HIS A 337 14.52 -0.05 -17.00
CA HIS A 337 13.92 0.13 -18.32
C HIS A 337 12.46 0.49 -18.18
N THR A 338 12.07 1.61 -18.77
CA THR A 338 10.67 2.02 -18.91
C THR A 338 10.03 1.32 -20.09
N ILE A 339 8.77 0.94 -19.95
CA ILE A 339 7.93 0.37 -21.00
C ILE A 339 6.63 1.17 -21.06
N ASP A 340 6.39 1.82 -22.19
CA ASP A 340 5.22 2.67 -22.38
C ASP A 340 3.93 1.85 -22.48
N TRP A 341 2.83 2.42 -21.99
CA TRP A 341 1.50 1.80 -22.07
C TRP A 341 0.66 2.42 -23.20
N ASP A 342 1.04 2.07 -24.42
CA ASP A 342 0.39 2.49 -25.66
C ASP A 342 -0.61 1.44 -26.20
N GLU A 343 -1.34 1.79 -27.27
CA GLU A 343 -2.32 0.88 -27.88
C GLU A 343 -1.66 -0.34 -28.53
N ASP A 344 -0.42 -0.22 -29.03
CA ASP A 344 0.33 -1.35 -29.61
C ASP A 344 0.66 -2.41 -28.54
N ASN A 345 1.08 -1.96 -27.37
CA ASN A 345 1.38 -2.79 -26.21
C ASN A 345 0.11 -3.39 -25.60
N LYS A 346 -1.01 -2.64 -25.59
CA LYS A 346 -2.32 -3.16 -25.20
C LYS A 346 -2.80 -4.26 -26.15
N HIS A 347 -2.69 -4.03 -27.46
CA HIS A 347 -3.01 -5.05 -28.46
C HIS A 347 -2.12 -6.29 -28.34
N LEU A 348 -0.81 -6.09 -28.12
CA LEU A 348 0.16 -7.16 -27.90
C LEU A 348 -0.20 -8.01 -26.67
N LEU A 349 -0.57 -7.37 -25.55
CA LEU A 349 -1.00 -8.05 -24.34
C LEU A 349 -2.26 -8.89 -24.60
N PHE A 350 -3.32 -8.27 -25.13
CA PHE A 350 -4.59 -8.97 -25.34
C PHE A 350 -4.48 -10.09 -26.36
N SER A 351 -3.70 -9.91 -27.42
CA SER A 351 -3.41 -10.99 -28.38
C SER A 351 -2.74 -12.18 -27.70
N ALA A 352 -1.78 -11.93 -26.80
CA ALA A 352 -1.13 -12.99 -26.04
C ALA A 352 -2.07 -13.66 -25.03
N THR A 353 -2.95 -12.90 -24.38
CA THR A 353 -3.97 -13.43 -23.46
C THR A 353 -4.93 -14.36 -24.18
N LYS A 354 -5.47 -13.92 -25.32
CA LYS A 354 -6.40 -14.71 -26.14
C LYS A 354 -5.76 -15.98 -26.68
N GLU A 355 -4.50 -15.90 -27.12
CA GLU A 355 -3.76 -17.10 -27.57
C GLU A 355 -3.53 -18.09 -26.43
N ILE A 356 -3.17 -17.61 -25.23
CA ILE A 356 -3.06 -18.48 -24.06
C ILE A 356 -4.41 -19.16 -23.81
N GLN A 357 -5.50 -18.41 -23.73
CA GLN A 357 -6.84 -18.95 -23.52
C GLN A 357 -7.25 -19.99 -24.57
N ARG A 358 -6.99 -19.72 -25.86
CA ARG A 358 -7.18 -20.68 -26.95
C ARG A 358 -6.41 -21.97 -26.70
N LEU A 359 -5.13 -21.87 -26.33
CA LEU A 359 -4.29 -23.03 -26.00
C LEU A 359 -4.80 -23.79 -24.75
N MET A 360 -5.48 -23.12 -23.81
CA MET A 360 -6.09 -23.79 -22.65
C MET A 360 -7.25 -24.70 -23.05
N VAL A 361 -7.93 -24.40 -24.16
CA VAL A 361 -9.12 -25.12 -24.61
C VAL A 361 -8.77 -26.12 -25.70
N GLN A 362 -7.98 -25.70 -26.68
CA GLN A 362 -7.65 -26.48 -27.87
C GLN A 362 -6.35 -27.28 -27.74
N GLY A 363 -5.46 -26.87 -26.82
CA GLY A 363 -4.10 -27.42 -26.75
C GLY A 363 -3.24 -27.01 -27.95
N GLY A 364 -2.19 -27.78 -28.23
CA GLY A 364 -1.31 -27.56 -29.38
C GLY A 364 -0.21 -26.51 -29.17
N ALA A 365 0.23 -26.31 -27.94
CA ALA A 365 1.32 -25.38 -27.64
C ALA A 365 2.67 -25.92 -28.16
N GLU A 366 3.32 -25.17 -29.05
CA GLU A 366 4.59 -25.57 -29.67
C GLU A 366 5.77 -24.67 -29.30
N ARG A 367 6.99 -25.16 -29.54
CA ARG A 367 8.20 -24.34 -29.40
C ARG A 367 8.24 -23.30 -30.52
N ASN A 368 8.28 -22.02 -30.15
CA ASN A 368 8.23 -20.88 -31.09
C ASN A 368 9.59 -20.26 -31.45
N HIS A 369 10.73 -20.94 -31.20
CA HIS A 369 12.06 -20.35 -31.40
C HIS A 369 13.09 -21.38 -31.82
N ASN A 370 14.06 -21.03 -32.69
CA ASN A 370 15.18 -21.92 -33.05
C ASN A 370 16.50 -21.66 -32.28
N ARG A 371 16.41 -21.09 -31.08
CA ARG A 371 17.58 -20.70 -30.26
C ARG A 371 17.98 -21.79 -29.26
N LYS A 372 19.09 -22.51 -29.52
CA LYS A 372 19.65 -23.55 -28.62
C LYS A 372 19.87 -23.05 -27.19
N GLY A 373 20.40 -21.83 -27.03
CA GLY A 373 20.68 -21.23 -25.72
C GLY A 373 19.44 -21.07 -24.83
N LYS A 374 18.25 -20.83 -25.41
CA LYS A 374 17.00 -20.81 -24.63
C LYS A 374 16.68 -22.21 -24.08
N CYS A 375 16.82 -23.26 -24.89
CA CYS A 375 16.59 -24.64 -24.43
C CYS A 375 17.59 -25.05 -23.36
N GLN A 376 18.86 -24.64 -23.46
CA GLN A 376 19.89 -24.94 -22.45
C GLN A 376 19.55 -24.38 -21.07
N SER A 377 19.02 -23.15 -21.02
CA SER A 377 18.63 -22.48 -19.77
C SER A 377 17.17 -22.75 -19.36
N CYS A 378 16.43 -23.56 -20.13
CA CYS A 378 15.04 -23.85 -19.84
C CYS A 378 14.92 -24.81 -18.65
N SER A 379 14.27 -24.35 -17.58
CA SER A 379 14.08 -25.15 -16.37
C SER A 379 13.20 -26.39 -16.53
N ARG A 380 12.46 -26.47 -17.63
CA ARG A 380 11.59 -27.60 -17.99
C ARG A 380 12.17 -28.44 -19.12
N ARG A 381 13.45 -28.24 -19.49
CA ARG A 381 14.12 -29.03 -20.54
C ARG A 381 13.98 -30.53 -20.32
N TYR A 382 14.06 -31.00 -19.07
CA TYR A 382 13.95 -32.41 -18.72
C TYR A 382 12.63 -33.09 -19.13
N ALA A 383 11.57 -32.30 -19.40
CA ALA A 383 10.26 -32.78 -19.82
C ALA A 383 9.88 -32.31 -21.24
N CYS A 384 10.82 -31.71 -21.99
CA CYS A 384 10.56 -31.10 -23.28
C CYS A 384 11.09 -31.98 -24.42
N ASN A 385 10.17 -32.66 -25.12
CA ASN A 385 10.52 -33.52 -26.26
C ASN A 385 10.93 -32.74 -27.52
N SER A 386 10.75 -31.42 -27.53
CA SER A 386 11.15 -30.53 -28.62
C SER A 386 12.36 -29.66 -28.26
N SER A 387 13.16 -30.08 -27.26
CA SER A 387 14.43 -29.43 -26.92
C SER A 387 15.39 -29.47 -28.12
N LEU A 388 16.18 -28.40 -28.29
CA LEU A 388 17.24 -28.33 -29.30
C LEU A 388 18.60 -28.84 -28.80
N VAL A 389 18.66 -29.29 -27.55
CA VAL A 389 19.87 -29.69 -26.81
C VAL A 389 19.59 -30.81 -25.83
#